data_AF-A0AAW6JW35-F1
#
_entry.id   AF-A0AAW6JW35-F1
#
_cell.length_a   1.000
_cell.length_b   1.000
_cell.length_c   1.000
_cell.angle_alpha   90.00
_cell.angle_beta   90.00
_cell.angle_gamma   90.00
#
_symmetry.space_group_name_H-M   'P 1'
#
loop_
_entity.id
_entity.type
_entity.pdbx_description
1 polymer ?
#
loop_
_entity_poly.entity_id
_entity_poly.type
_entity_poly.pdbx_seq_one_letter_code
_entity_poly.pdbx_strand_id
1 'polypeptide(L)'
;MKKIVSVLLLGIAIFTFAFSSPALAADTASGAALFEANCAQCHLGGGNLVNRAKTLKKEALEKYAMYSAEAIIAQVTRGKGAMPAFGNKLKAEQIENIAAYVLEQADKDWKK
;
A
#
# COMPACT_ATOMS: atom_id res chain seq x y z
N MET A 1 44.39 -17.58 17.19
CA MET A 1 43.24 -16.81 17.74
C MET A 1 42.73 -15.74 16.78
N LYS A 2 43.54 -14.77 16.33
CA LYS A 2 43.11 -13.71 15.37
C LYS A 2 42.51 -14.23 14.04
N LYS A 3 43.07 -15.30 13.47
CA LYS A 3 42.55 -15.90 12.21
C LYS A 3 41.20 -16.59 12.37
N ILE A 4 40.92 -17.17 13.53
CA ILE A 4 39.65 -17.86 13.81
C ILE A 4 38.54 -16.82 14.05
N VAL A 5 38.85 -15.72 14.75
CA VAL A 5 37.94 -14.58 14.93
C VAL A 5 37.59 -13.93 13.59
N SER A 6 38.57 -13.79 12.68
CA SER A 6 38.35 -13.21 11.36
C SER A 6 37.49 -14.08 10.43
N VAL A 7 37.62 -15.41 10.52
CA VAL A 7 36.78 -16.36 9.75
C VAL A 7 35.36 -16.43 10.33
N LEU A 8 35.22 -16.35 11.65
CA LEU A 8 33.91 -16.32 12.31
C LEU A 8 33.13 -15.04 11.97
N LEU A 9 33.80 -13.88 11.97
CA LEU A 9 33.21 -12.60 11.57
C LEU A 9 32.79 -12.58 10.10
N LEU A 10 33.59 -13.18 9.21
CA LEU A 10 33.26 -13.28 7.79
C LEU A 10 32.07 -14.22 7.55
N GLY A 11 31.97 -15.33 8.29
CA GLY A 11 30.84 -16.26 8.22
C GLY A 11 29.52 -15.63 8.70
N ILE A 12 29.56 -14.81 9.75
CA ILE A 12 28.39 -14.07 10.27
C ILE A 12 27.89 -13.04 9.24
N ALA A 13 28.79 -12.33 8.57
CA ALA A 13 28.42 -11.34 7.55
C ALA A 13 27.78 -11.98 6.29
N ILE A 14 28.18 -13.20 5.94
CA ILE A 14 27.60 -13.93 4.80
C ILE A 14 26.20 -14.47 5.16
N PHE A 15 25.99 -14.87 6.42
CA PHE A 15 24.71 -15.41 6.89
C PHE A 15 23.60 -14.34 6.97
N THR A 16 23.96 -13.08 7.26
CA THR A 16 22.98 -11.98 7.35
C THR A 16 22.49 -11.48 5.98
N PHE A 17 23.33 -11.55 4.95
CA PHE A 17 22.92 -11.13 3.59
C PHE A 17 21.98 -12.14 2.91
N ALA A 18 22.14 -13.44 3.19
CA ALA A 18 21.38 -14.51 2.55
C ALA A 18 19.91 -14.62 3.01
N PHE A 19 19.56 -14.00 4.14
CA PHE A 19 18.19 -13.99 4.70
C PHE A 19 17.47 -12.65 4.54
N SER A 20 17.91 -11.84 3.57
CA SER A 20 17.15 -10.66 3.14
C SER A 20 15.91 -11.14 2.39
N SER A 21 14.78 -11.31 3.08
CA SER A 21 13.49 -11.46 2.41
C SER A 21 13.35 -10.30 1.42
N PRO A 22 13.07 -10.56 0.13
CA PRO A 22 12.78 -9.46 -0.77
C PRO A 22 11.58 -8.72 -0.18
N ALA A 23 11.77 -7.45 0.15
CA ALA A 23 10.64 -6.57 0.36
C ALA A 23 9.90 -6.55 -0.98
N LEU A 24 8.77 -7.25 -1.06
CA LEU A 24 7.89 -7.21 -2.22
C LEU A 24 7.47 -5.75 -2.38
N ALA A 25 8.10 -5.07 -3.35
CA ALA A 25 7.70 -3.72 -3.71
C ALA A 25 6.27 -3.80 -4.23
N ALA A 26 5.40 -2.94 -3.72
CA ALA A 26 4.01 -2.90 -4.15
C ALA A 26 3.92 -2.65 -5.67
N ASP A 27 3.12 -3.45 -6.35
CA ASP A 27 2.91 -3.37 -7.80
C ASP A 27 1.74 -2.42 -8.09
N THR A 28 2.05 -1.19 -8.47
CA THR A 28 1.04 -0.16 -8.77
C THR A 28 0.25 -0.45 -10.04
N ALA A 29 0.76 -1.26 -10.99
CA ALA A 29 0.02 -1.67 -12.17
C ALA A 29 -1.07 -2.69 -11.82
N SER A 30 -0.74 -3.68 -11.00
CA SER A 30 -1.73 -4.59 -10.39
C SER A 30 -2.72 -3.82 -9.52
N GLY A 31 -2.23 -2.85 -8.74
CA GLY A 31 -3.04 -1.94 -7.93
C GLY A 31 -4.06 -1.15 -8.76
N ALA A 32 -3.69 -0.66 -9.94
CA ALA A 32 -4.58 0.04 -10.84
C ALA A 32 -5.73 -0.84 -11.34
N ALA A 33 -5.43 -2.07 -11.78
CA ALA A 33 -6.46 -3.02 -12.23
C ALA A 33 -7.42 -3.41 -11.10
N LEU A 34 -6.88 -3.64 -9.90
CA LEU A 34 -7.68 -3.93 -8.71
C LEU A 34 -8.55 -2.74 -8.30
N PHE A 35 -8.00 -1.52 -8.37
CA PHE A 35 -8.74 -0.30 -8.08
C PHE A 35 -9.90 -0.10 -9.06
N GLU A 36 -9.68 -0.31 -10.35
CA GLU A 36 -10.74 -0.21 -11.36
C GLU A 36 -11.86 -1.22 -11.08
N ALA A 37 -11.51 -2.47 -10.79
CA ALA A 37 -12.49 -3.53 -10.55
C ALA A 37 -13.29 -3.36 -9.23
N ASN A 38 -12.73 -2.72 -8.20
CA ASN A 38 -13.30 -2.76 -6.84
C ASN A 38 -13.61 -1.39 -6.24
N CYS A 39 -12.95 -0.32 -6.68
CA CYS A 39 -12.93 0.98 -6.01
C CYS A 39 -13.51 2.10 -6.88
N ALA A 40 -13.29 2.04 -8.20
CA ALA A 40 -13.63 3.11 -9.14
C ALA A 40 -15.13 3.46 -9.12
N GLN A 41 -16.02 2.51 -8.86
CA GLN A 41 -17.46 2.77 -8.76
C GLN A 41 -17.82 3.92 -7.80
N CYS A 42 -17.03 4.11 -6.74
CA CYS A 42 -17.21 5.20 -5.79
C CYS A 42 -16.11 6.26 -5.90
N HIS A 43 -14.90 5.87 -6.31
CA HIS A 43 -13.69 6.67 -6.21
C HIS A 43 -13.04 7.02 -7.55
N LEU A 44 -13.77 6.91 -8.67
CA LEU A 44 -13.27 7.27 -10.00
C LEU A 44 -12.62 8.66 -10.01
N GLY A 45 -11.44 8.78 -10.61
CA GLY A 45 -10.68 10.03 -10.67
C GLY A 45 -10.30 10.61 -9.31
N GLY A 46 -10.15 9.76 -8.29
CA GLY A 46 -9.85 10.15 -6.92
C GLY A 46 -11.01 10.80 -6.18
N GLY A 47 -12.22 10.77 -6.74
CA GLY A 47 -13.42 11.32 -6.12
C GLY A 47 -13.94 10.48 -4.95
N ASN A 48 -15.13 10.83 -4.48
CA ASN A 48 -15.94 9.98 -3.62
C ASN A 48 -17.41 10.33 -3.84
N LEU A 49 -18.16 9.44 -4.50
CA LEU A 49 -19.58 9.64 -4.82
C LEU A 49 -20.49 9.64 -3.58
N VAL A 50 -20.08 8.95 -2.51
CA VAL A 50 -20.87 8.79 -1.28
C VAL A 50 -20.63 9.94 -0.31
N ASN A 51 -19.38 10.39 -0.19
CA ASN A 51 -19.01 11.53 0.66
C ASN A 51 -18.01 12.44 -0.05
N ARG A 52 -18.53 13.53 -0.64
CA ARG A 52 -17.75 14.48 -1.45
C ARG A 52 -16.60 15.17 -0.70
N ALA A 53 -16.61 15.18 0.63
CA ALA A 53 -15.51 15.73 1.43
C ALA A 53 -14.35 14.74 1.60
N LYS A 54 -14.59 13.42 1.50
CA LYS A 54 -13.60 12.37 1.75
C LYS A 54 -13.11 11.72 0.46
N THR A 55 -12.51 12.53 -0.41
CA THR A 55 -11.89 12.09 -1.66
C THR A 55 -10.56 11.37 -1.44
N LEU A 56 -9.99 10.78 -2.48
CA LEU A 56 -8.64 10.22 -2.50
C LEU A 56 -7.57 11.21 -3.00
N LYS A 57 -7.92 12.49 -3.11
CA LYS A 57 -6.96 13.58 -3.35
C LYS A 57 -6.04 13.76 -2.14
N LYS A 58 -4.80 14.15 -2.39
CA LYS A 58 -3.75 14.26 -1.36
C LYS A 58 -4.18 15.13 -0.18
N GLU A 59 -4.74 16.30 -0.43
CA GLU A 59 -5.13 17.25 0.62
C GLU A 59 -6.22 16.66 1.54
N ALA A 60 -7.15 15.90 0.97
CA ALA A 60 -8.19 15.23 1.73
C ALA A 60 -7.62 14.05 2.53
N LEU A 61 -6.74 13.24 1.93
CA LEU A 61 -6.08 12.15 2.61
C LEU A 61 -5.26 12.66 3.80
N GLU A 62 -4.49 13.74 3.64
CA GLU A 62 -3.74 14.38 4.73
C GLU A 62 -4.67 14.91 5.82
N LYS A 63 -5.70 15.68 5.44
CA LYS A 63 -6.68 16.25 6.37
C LYS A 63 -7.37 15.20 7.25
N TYR A 64 -7.60 14.00 6.71
CA TYR A 64 -8.26 12.91 7.43
C TYR A 64 -7.28 11.85 7.95
N ALA A 65 -5.97 12.12 7.96
CA ALA A 65 -4.92 11.21 8.42
C ALA A 65 -4.95 9.83 7.71
N MET A 66 -5.22 9.86 6.41
CA MET A 66 -5.30 8.70 5.51
C MET A 66 -4.16 8.66 4.47
N TYR A 67 -3.27 9.66 4.43
CA TYR A 67 -2.14 9.70 3.50
C TYR A 67 -0.96 8.85 4.02
N SER A 68 -1.20 7.55 4.20
CA SER A 68 -0.19 6.53 4.48
C SER A 68 -0.68 5.17 3.98
N ALA A 69 0.25 4.27 3.64
CA ALA A 69 -0.10 2.94 3.15
C ALA A 69 -0.87 2.17 4.24
N GLU A 70 -0.41 2.22 5.48
CA GLU A 70 -0.99 1.53 6.62
C GLU A 70 -2.43 1.99 6.88
N ALA A 71 -2.69 3.29 6.83
CA ALA A 71 -4.02 3.84 7.02
C ALA A 71 -4.99 3.37 5.93
N ILE A 72 -4.55 3.41 4.67
CA ILE A 72 -5.36 2.96 3.52
C ILE A 72 -5.60 1.45 3.61
N ILE A 73 -4.55 0.64 3.82
CA ILE A 73 -4.65 -0.82 3.98
C ILE A 73 -5.63 -1.16 5.08
N ALA A 74 -5.52 -0.50 6.24
CA ALA A 74 -6.40 -0.73 7.38
C ALA A 74 -7.88 -0.46 7.03
N GLN A 75 -8.17 0.65 6.33
CA GLN A 75 -9.53 1.00 5.96
C GLN A 75 -10.08 0.15 4.82
N VAL A 76 -9.27 -0.22 3.82
CA VAL A 76 -9.69 -1.15 2.77
C VAL A 76 -9.99 -2.53 3.36
N THR A 77 -9.14 -3.00 4.28
CA THR A 77 -9.32 -4.30 4.95
C THR A 77 -10.60 -4.33 5.77
N ARG A 78 -10.83 -3.32 6.62
CA ARG A 78 -11.91 -3.33 7.63
C ARG A 78 -13.18 -2.58 7.23
N GLY A 79 -13.14 -1.78 6.17
CA GLY A 79 -14.21 -0.86 5.81
C GLY A 79 -14.35 0.29 6.82
N LYS A 80 -15.23 1.25 6.52
CA LYS A 80 -15.62 2.33 7.45
C LYS A 80 -16.92 2.99 6.98
N GLY A 81 -17.96 2.91 7.83
CA GLY A 81 -19.27 3.47 7.50
C GLY A 81 -19.83 2.85 6.20
N ALA A 82 -20.08 3.69 5.19
CA ALA A 82 -20.59 3.24 3.90
C ALA A 82 -19.53 2.54 3.01
N MET A 83 -18.23 2.65 3.33
CA MET A 83 -17.18 1.94 2.59
C MET A 83 -17.13 0.47 3.06
N PRO A 84 -17.35 -0.51 2.16
CA PRO A 84 -17.36 -1.92 2.53
C PRO A 84 -15.96 -2.43 2.90
N ALA A 85 -15.91 -3.51 3.67
CA ALA A 85 -14.68 -4.22 3.98
C ALA A 85 -14.26 -5.16 2.85
N PHE A 86 -12.98 -5.18 2.50
CA PHE A 86 -12.42 -6.02 1.44
C PHE A 86 -11.47 -7.11 1.96
N GLY A 87 -11.17 -7.16 3.26
CA GLY A 87 -10.23 -8.15 3.83
C GLY A 87 -10.63 -9.63 3.60
N ASN A 88 -11.91 -9.91 3.35
CA ASN A 88 -12.40 -11.25 3.02
C ASN A 88 -12.55 -11.50 1.51
N LYS A 89 -12.27 -10.48 0.68
CA LYS A 89 -12.43 -10.53 -0.78
C LYS A 89 -11.10 -10.43 -1.53
N LEU A 90 -10.14 -9.72 -0.95
CA LEU A 90 -8.83 -9.47 -1.51
C LEU A 90 -7.76 -10.01 -0.58
N LYS A 91 -6.66 -10.53 -1.16
CA LYS A 91 -5.46 -10.90 -0.41
C LYS A 91 -4.78 -9.65 0.15
N ALA A 92 -4.00 -9.81 1.22
CA ALA A 92 -3.26 -8.71 1.84
C ALA A 92 -2.39 -7.95 0.81
N GLU A 93 -1.63 -8.67 -0.01
CA GLU A 93 -0.78 -8.11 -1.07
C GLU A 93 -1.59 -7.32 -2.12
N GLN A 94 -2.81 -7.75 -2.44
CA GLN A 94 -3.69 -7.00 -3.35
C GLN A 94 -4.15 -5.68 -2.72
N ILE A 95 -4.41 -5.66 -1.42
CA ILE A 95 -4.77 -4.45 -0.68
C ILE A 95 -3.57 -3.50 -0.58
N GLU A 96 -2.37 -4.03 -0.38
CA GLU A 96 -1.12 -3.27 -0.39
C GLU A 96 -0.90 -2.60 -1.76
N ASN A 97 -1.09 -3.34 -2.86
CA ASN A 97 -0.99 -2.81 -4.22
C ASN A 97 -2.03 -1.70 -4.49
N ILE A 98 -3.27 -1.86 -4.01
CA ILE A 98 -4.29 -0.80 -4.09
C ILE A 98 -3.84 0.44 -3.31
N ALA A 99 -3.32 0.27 -2.09
CA ALA A 99 -2.86 1.38 -1.27
C ALA A 99 -1.70 2.14 -1.93
N ALA A 100 -0.73 1.42 -2.48
CA ALA A 100 0.37 2.02 -3.23
C ALA A 100 -0.12 2.78 -4.46
N TYR A 101 -1.04 2.20 -5.24
CA TYR A 101 -1.66 2.87 -6.38
C TYR A 101 -2.39 4.16 -5.96
N VAL A 102 -3.18 4.13 -4.89
CA VAL A 102 -3.91 5.31 -4.41
C VAL A 102 -2.97 6.44 -4.00
N LEU A 103 -1.87 6.13 -3.30
CA LEU A 103 -0.87 7.13 -2.91
C LEU A 103 -0.16 7.71 -4.13
N GLU A 104 0.26 6.86 -5.07
CA GLU A 104 0.89 7.29 -6.32
C GLU A 104 -0.03 8.22 -7.12
N GLN A 105 -1.32 7.87 -7.24
CA GLN A 105 -2.30 8.70 -7.94
C GLN A 105 -2.60 10.00 -7.19
N ALA A 106 -2.64 9.97 -5.86
CA ALA A 106 -2.79 11.18 -5.06
C ALA A 106 -1.62 12.16 -5.28
N ASP A 107 -0.39 11.67 -5.41
CA ASP A 107 0.80 12.49 -5.73
C ASP A 107 0.80 13.04 -7.16
N LYS A 108 0.12 12.35 -8.08
CA LYS A 108 -0.08 12.78 -9.47
C LYS A 108 -1.33 13.65 -9.66
N ASP A 109 -1.99 14.07 -8.58
CA ASP A 109 -3.28 14.76 -8.60
C ASP A 109 -4.38 14.02 -9.40
N TRP A 110 -4.29 12.69 -9.51
CA TRP A 110 -5.15 11.86 -10.36
C TRP A 110 -5.19 12.29 -11.83
N LYS A 111 -4.10 12.90 -12.32
CA LYS A 111 -3.90 13.22 -13.73
C LYS A 111 -3.54 11.95 -14.51
N LYS A 112 -4.03 11.87 -15.76
CA LYS A 112 -3.73 10.77 -16.69
C LYS A 112 -2.30 10.83 -17.19
#